data_AF-A0A6A6X606-F1
#
_entry.id   AF-A0A6A6X606-F1
#
_cell.length_a   1.000
_cell.length_b   1.000
_cell.length_c   1.000
_cell.angle_alpha   90.00
_cell.angle_beta   90.00
_cell.angle_gamma   90.00
#
_symmetry.space_group_name_H-M   'P 1'
#
loop_
_entity.id
_entity.type
_entity.pdbx_description
1 polymer ?
#
loop_
_entity_poly.entity_id
_entity_poly.type
_entity_poly.pdbx_seq_one_letter_code
_entity_poly.pdbx_strand_id
1 'polypeptide(L)'
;MDGRLQENWRVAEPASSVYTPPPFNSTHNKSSPTKSEQAQDFSGVEAMQPPLQVAEGHILSQSQSQSQYQDHPQYSGQVSPMLMPPATPSMGSIGDTSYTFGKAYNKQQAIGNPDDLIRQIPEMDFAVADFNSVTMNAPPFRDIPSVLIAHLNRPNVADAEPGWELLLRYFLGSQAHHGHGNLQDLYIFITRVALPNIIITNRRLLLAMYLARGDLPPECRLRYDSICAMGAPTLPTTTTAPSNLPTTPTRPIFRSRPTPNGADFLAWLQMPPSMQNDAPAPPQMAHRESGLDAYLIDDETAVRGLQAPVLLARTAEALRVWWWIVGATRRLEGFERVGWRWVEGECEGGMREEGGYTWWL
;
A
#
# COMPACT_ATOMS: atom_id res chain seq x y z
N MET A 1 -5.72 42.60 -31.33
CA MET A 1 -7.19 42.79 -31.45
C MET A 1 -7.78 41.41 -31.57
N ASP A 2 -7.77 40.63 -30.49
CA ASP A 2 -8.81 40.57 -29.44
C ASP A 2 -10.18 40.16 -29.99
N GLY A 3 -10.54 38.91 -29.70
CA GLY A 3 -11.84 38.30 -29.96
C GLY A 3 -12.00 37.07 -29.08
N ARG A 4 -12.22 37.30 -27.78
CA ARG A 4 -12.45 36.29 -26.74
C ARG A 4 -13.77 35.54 -26.99
N LEU A 5 -13.71 34.21 -27.01
CA LEU A 5 -14.84 33.35 -26.69
C LEU A 5 -14.63 32.79 -25.28
N GLN A 6 -15.45 33.24 -24.33
CA GLN A 6 -15.59 32.64 -23.01
C GLN A 6 -16.73 31.61 -23.09
N GLU A 7 -16.40 30.32 -22.98
CA GLU A 7 -17.38 29.26 -22.76
C GLU A 7 -17.57 29.05 -21.25
N ASN A 8 -18.82 29.26 -20.81
CA ASN A 8 -19.29 28.99 -19.46
C ASN A 8 -19.51 27.48 -19.28
N TRP A 9 -18.60 26.81 -18.57
CA TRP A 9 -18.84 25.48 -18.02
C TRP A 9 -19.31 25.61 -16.57
N ARG A 10 -20.62 25.62 -16.35
CA ARG A 10 -21.21 25.35 -15.03
C ARG A 10 -21.19 23.83 -14.82
N VAL A 11 -20.29 23.36 -13.97
CA VAL A 11 -20.34 22.00 -13.41
C VAL A 11 -21.40 22.01 -12.31
N ALA A 12 -22.41 21.15 -12.43
CA ALA A 12 -23.38 20.92 -11.37
C ALA A 12 -22.67 20.26 -10.18
N GLU A 13 -22.77 20.87 -9.00
CA GLU A 13 -22.32 20.26 -7.74
C GLU A 13 -23.18 19.02 -7.45
N PRO A 14 -22.58 17.84 -7.17
CA PRO A 14 -23.34 16.73 -6.65
C PRO A 14 -23.73 17.02 -5.20
N ALA A 15 -25.02 16.88 -4.89
CA ALA A 15 -25.57 17.01 -3.56
C ALA A 15 -24.83 16.11 -2.57
N SER A 16 -24.18 16.72 -1.57
CA SER A 16 -23.52 16.02 -0.48
C SER A 16 -24.59 15.44 0.45
N SER A 17 -24.87 14.15 0.30
CA SER A 17 -25.65 13.37 1.27
C SER A 17 -24.80 13.16 2.53
N VAL A 18 -25.02 13.97 3.56
CA VAL A 18 -24.46 13.78 4.89
C VAL A 18 -25.07 12.51 5.49
N TYR A 19 -24.32 11.42 5.46
CA TYR A 19 -24.67 10.20 6.20
C TYR A 19 -24.47 10.48 7.70
N THR A 20 -25.58 10.47 8.44
CA THR A 20 -25.57 10.52 9.90
C THR A 20 -25.76 9.09 10.40
N PRO A 21 -24.79 8.48 11.10
CA PRO A 21 -24.98 7.13 11.61
C PRO A 21 -26.11 7.11 12.65
N PRO A 22 -26.93 6.05 12.69
CA PRO A 22 -28.02 5.94 13.67
C PRO A 22 -27.45 5.89 15.10
N PRO A 23 -28.14 6.49 16.08
CA PRO A 23 -27.69 6.46 17.46
C PRO A 23 -27.70 5.03 18.01
N PHE A 24 -26.61 4.69 18.70
CA PHE A 24 -26.44 3.44 19.42
C PHE A 24 -27.47 3.36 20.56
N ASN A 25 -28.56 2.63 20.34
CA ASN A 25 -29.59 2.43 21.36
C ASN A 25 -29.13 1.38 22.38
N SER A 26 -28.48 1.84 23.44
CA SER A 26 -28.17 1.01 24.62
C SER A 26 -29.39 0.96 25.53
N THR A 27 -30.31 0.02 25.29
CA THR A 27 -31.35 -0.33 26.26
C THR A 27 -30.82 -1.39 27.22
N HIS A 28 -30.01 -0.97 28.20
CA HIS A 28 -29.83 -1.73 29.42
C HIS A 28 -30.85 -1.25 30.46
N ASN A 29 -31.81 -2.13 30.75
CA ASN A 29 -32.73 -2.08 31.88
C ASN A 29 -31.99 -1.73 33.19
N LYS A 30 -32.37 -0.60 33.80
CA LYS A 30 -32.10 -0.33 35.22
C LYS A 30 -33.42 -0.32 35.99
N SER A 31 -33.66 -1.40 36.71
CA SER A 31 -34.56 -1.45 37.86
C SER A 31 -33.96 -0.60 38.99
N SER A 32 -34.66 0.46 39.40
CA SER A 32 -34.43 1.15 40.67
C SER A 32 -34.81 0.24 41.84
N PRO A 33 -34.23 0.46 43.04
CA PRO A 33 -35.08 1.06 44.05
C PRO A 33 -34.40 2.05 45.02
N THR A 34 -35.23 2.99 45.48
CA THR A 34 -35.30 3.67 46.79
C THR A 34 -34.13 4.48 47.36
N LYS A 35 -34.48 5.74 47.67
CA LYS A 35 -33.82 6.74 48.50
C LYS A 35 -33.79 6.36 49.99
N SER A 36 -32.67 6.65 50.64
CA SER A 36 -32.53 7.17 52.00
C SER A 36 -31.13 7.78 52.10
N GLU A 37 -30.99 9.11 52.01
CA GLU A 37 -30.74 9.99 53.17
C GLU A 37 -29.51 9.61 54.00
N GLN A 38 -28.40 10.33 53.79
CA GLN A 38 -27.64 10.95 54.89
C GLN A 38 -26.59 11.91 54.32
N ALA A 39 -26.65 13.14 54.83
CA ALA A 39 -25.67 14.20 54.65
C ALA A 39 -24.42 13.90 55.47
N GLN A 40 -23.24 14.20 54.92
CA GLN A 40 -22.08 14.55 55.72
C GLN A 40 -21.12 15.43 54.90
N ASP A 41 -20.86 16.59 55.47
CA ASP A 41 -19.83 17.56 55.12
C ASP A 41 -18.46 16.90 54.91
N PHE A 42 -17.74 17.32 53.86
CA PHE A 42 -16.28 17.47 53.94
C PHE A 42 -15.83 18.57 52.98
N SER A 43 -15.56 19.73 53.59
CA SER A 43 -14.80 20.84 53.03
C SER A 43 -13.31 20.51 52.95
N GLY A 44 -12.69 20.87 51.82
CA GLY A 44 -11.29 21.30 51.76
C GLY A 44 -10.30 20.26 51.25
N VAL A 45 -9.80 20.47 50.01
CA VAL A 45 -8.37 20.31 49.69
C VAL A 45 -8.01 21.35 48.62
N GLU A 46 -6.99 22.12 48.96
CA GLU A 46 -6.36 23.19 48.19
C GLU A 46 -5.80 22.74 46.84
N ALA A 47 -5.85 23.67 45.89
CA ALA A 47 -5.11 23.62 44.64
C ALA A 47 -3.60 23.78 44.90
N MET A 48 -2.81 22.77 44.53
CA MET A 48 -1.36 22.92 44.32
C MET A 48 -1.06 22.87 42.82
N GLN A 49 -0.81 24.05 42.25
CA GLN A 49 -0.12 24.21 40.97
C GLN A 49 1.37 23.91 41.16
N PRO A 50 2.00 23.04 40.36
CA PRO A 50 3.45 22.99 40.27
C PRO A 50 3.99 24.13 39.40
N PRO A 51 5.14 24.74 39.77
CA PRO A 51 5.73 25.84 39.03
C PRO A 51 6.40 25.37 37.73
N LEU A 52 6.15 26.13 36.65
CA LEU A 52 6.90 26.11 35.41
C LEU A 52 8.37 26.50 35.68
N GLN A 53 9.28 25.52 35.58
CA GLN A 53 10.71 25.80 35.46
C GLN A 53 11.07 25.97 33.98
N VAL A 54 11.42 27.20 33.64
CA VAL A 54 12.06 27.58 32.37
C VAL A 54 13.51 27.14 32.43
N ALA A 55 13.90 26.18 31.60
CA ALA A 55 15.29 25.81 31.39
C ALA A 55 15.75 26.43 30.05
N GLU A 56 16.43 27.56 30.15
CA GLU A 56 17.31 28.08 29.10
C GLU A 56 18.57 27.22 29.05
N GLY A 57 18.90 26.68 27.88
CA GLY A 57 20.00 25.74 27.71
C GLY A 57 20.62 25.81 26.32
N HIS A 58 21.50 26.80 26.15
CA HIS A 58 22.71 26.84 25.33
C HIS A 58 22.75 26.10 23.98
N ILE A 59 22.82 26.95 22.94
CA ILE A 59 23.34 26.71 21.60
C ILE A 59 24.79 26.20 21.69
N LEU A 60 25.05 25.00 21.15
CA LEU A 60 26.39 24.52 20.84
C LEU A 60 26.44 24.09 19.38
N SER A 61 27.04 24.97 18.59
CA SER A 61 27.45 24.79 17.20
C SER A 61 28.40 23.60 17.10
N GLN A 62 28.01 22.54 16.38
CA GLN A 62 28.95 21.52 15.94
C GLN A 62 29.40 21.77 14.50
N SER A 63 30.72 21.89 14.42
CA SER A 63 31.57 22.09 13.27
C SER A 63 31.43 20.99 12.22
N GLN A 64 31.36 21.43 10.97
CA GLN A 64 31.52 20.63 9.75
C GLN A 64 32.88 19.92 9.75
N SER A 65 32.87 18.59 9.74
CA SER A 65 34.00 17.78 9.29
C SER A 65 33.79 17.44 7.82
N GLN A 66 34.56 18.13 6.96
CA GLN A 66 34.74 17.78 5.56
C GLN A 66 35.53 16.46 5.50
N SER A 67 34.91 15.41 4.99
CA SER A 67 35.62 14.19 4.60
C SER A 67 35.92 14.24 3.10
N GLN A 68 37.19 14.47 2.78
CA GLN A 68 37.78 14.18 1.48
C GLN A 68 37.55 12.70 1.15
N TYR A 69 36.88 12.41 0.03
CA TYR A 69 36.92 11.08 -0.58
C TYR A 69 37.81 11.12 -1.82
N GLN A 70 38.74 10.17 -1.80
CA GLN A 70 39.83 9.93 -2.72
C GLN A 70 39.36 9.35 -4.07
N ASP A 71 40.04 9.82 -5.11
CA ASP A 71 40.51 9.13 -6.32
C ASP A 71 39.80 7.84 -6.78
N HIS A 72 39.12 7.98 -7.91
CA HIS A 72 38.72 6.89 -8.79
C HIS A 72 39.94 6.29 -9.53
N PRO A 73 40.11 4.96 -9.55
CA PRO A 73 41.03 4.33 -10.49
C PRO A 73 40.42 4.26 -11.90
N GLN A 74 41.24 4.62 -12.89
CA GLN A 74 40.98 4.51 -14.31
C GLN A 74 40.78 3.03 -14.70
N TYR A 75 39.62 2.72 -15.29
CA TYR A 75 39.40 1.44 -15.97
C TYR A 75 39.95 1.51 -17.39
N SER A 76 41.06 0.81 -17.62
CA SER A 76 41.63 0.55 -18.93
C SER A 76 40.86 -0.57 -19.63
N GLY A 77 40.69 -0.41 -20.95
CA GLY A 77 39.85 -1.25 -21.79
C GLY A 77 40.34 -2.69 -21.94
N GLN A 78 39.37 -3.59 -22.09
CA GLN A 78 39.55 -4.90 -22.70
C GLN A 78 38.53 -5.08 -23.82
N VAL A 79 39.07 -5.34 -25.00
CA VAL A 79 38.38 -5.62 -26.25
C VAL A 79 37.88 -7.08 -26.20
N SER A 80 36.58 -7.31 -26.32
CA SER A 80 36.04 -8.67 -26.48
C SER A 80 36.02 -9.07 -27.96
N PRO A 81 36.39 -10.33 -28.28
CA PRO A 81 36.36 -10.84 -29.64
C PRO A 81 34.93 -11.15 -30.13
N MET A 82 34.71 -10.91 -31.43
CA MET A 82 33.53 -11.32 -32.19
C MET A 82 33.23 -12.81 -32.02
N LEU A 83 32.06 -13.14 -31.47
CA LEU A 83 31.46 -14.47 -31.58
C LEU A 83 30.47 -14.51 -32.75
N MET A 84 30.61 -15.54 -33.58
CA MET A 84 29.71 -15.85 -34.69
C MET A 84 28.28 -16.16 -34.22
N PRO A 85 27.26 -15.90 -35.05
CA PRO A 85 25.88 -16.25 -34.73
C PRO A 85 25.65 -17.78 -34.82
N PRO A 86 24.90 -18.39 -33.87
CA PRO A 86 24.45 -19.77 -34.02
C PRO A 86 23.26 -19.88 -34.98
N ALA A 87 23.17 -21.07 -35.57
CA ALA A 87 22.23 -21.47 -36.60
C ALA A 87 20.75 -21.37 -36.19
N THR A 88 19.92 -21.06 -37.19
CA THR A 88 18.45 -21.13 -37.19
C THR A 88 17.93 -22.51 -36.78
N PRO A 89 17.00 -22.62 -35.82
CA PRO A 89 16.22 -23.83 -35.63
C PRO A 89 14.96 -23.84 -36.50
N SER A 90 14.79 -24.99 -37.12
CA SER A 90 13.68 -25.48 -37.93
C SER A 90 12.32 -25.34 -37.27
N MET A 91 11.31 -24.99 -38.07
CA MET A 91 9.90 -25.21 -37.78
C MET A 91 9.62 -26.69 -37.54
N GLY A 92 8.75 -27.00 -36.57
CA GLY A 92 8.11 -28.31 -36.46
C GLY A 92 7.75 -28.68 -35.02
N SER A 93 6.51 -28.39 -34.61
CA SER A 93 5.58 -29.34 -33.96
C SER A 93 4.54 -28.59 -33.14
N ILE A 94 3.28 -28.76 -33.54
CA ILE A 94 2.09 -28.35 -32.80
C ILE A 94 1.73 -29.54 -31.90
N GLY A 95 1.67 -29.31 -30.58
CA GLY A 95 1.11 -30.28 -29.64
C GLY A 95 1.98 -30.50 -28.42
N ASP A 96 1.78 -29.69 -27.39
CA ASP A 96 1.63 -30.13 -25.99
C ASP A 96 1.68 -28.90 -25.06
N THR A 97 0.51 -28.40 -24.69
CA THR A 97 0.33 -27.42 -23.62
C THR A 97 0.41 -28.10 -22.25
N SER A 98 1.52 -28.79 -21.98
CA SER A 98 1.95 -29.15 -20.62
C SER A 98 2.83 -28.02 -20.07
N TYR A 99 2.21 -26.87 -19.82
CA TYR A 99 2.88 -25.65 -19.38
C TYR A 99 3.38 -25.79 -17.92
N THR A 100 4.70 -25.86 -17.76
CA THR A 100 5.52 -25.18 -16.73
C THR A 100 5.18 -25.23 -15.22
N PHE A 101 4.30 -26.09 -14.72
CA PHE A 101 4.10 -26.18 -13.25
C PHE A 101 5.33 -26.76 -12.50
N GLY A 102 6.08 -27.68 -13.13
CA GLY A 102 7.17 -28.40 -12.48
C GLY A 102 8.46 -27.62 -12.20
N LYS A 103 8.71 -26.48 -12.88
CA LYS A 103 9.93 -25.68 -12.67
C LYS A 103 9.81 -24.69 -11.50
N ALA A 104 8.60 -24.21 -11.19
CA ALA A 104 8.36 -23.34 -10.04
C ALA A 104 8.52 -24.10 -8.72
N TYR A 105 8.05 -25.36 -8.67
CA TYR A 105 8.14 -26.22 -7.49
C TYR A 105 9.60 -26.50 -7.05
N ASN A 106 10.51 -26.69 -8.02
CA ASN A 106 11.92 -26.92 -7.73
C ASN A 106 12.67 -25.67 -7.22
N LYS A 107 12.21 -24.45 -7.55
CA LYS A 107 12.74 -23.22 -6.93
C LYS A 107 12.23 -23.04 -5.51
N GLN A 108 10.99 -23.42 -5.22
CA GLN A 108 10.39 -23.32 -3.89
C GLN A 108 11.13 -24.19 -2.85
N GLN A 109 11.69 -25.34 -3.24
CA GLN A 109 12.47 -26.20 -2.33
C GLN A 109 13.83 -25.62 -1.93
N ALA A 110 14.36 -24.64 -2.68
CA ALA A 110 15.64 -24.00 -2.36
C ALA A 110 15.50 -22.78 -1.43
N ILE A 111 14.27 -22.31 -1.18
CA ILE A 111 14.00 -21.15 -0.34
C ILE A 111 13.81 -21.65 1.09
N GLY A 112 14.77 -21.37 1.97
CA GLY A 112 14.73 -21.81 3.36
C GLY A 112 13.58 -21.17 4.14
N ASN A 113 13.54 -19.83 4.19
CA ASN A 113 12.48 -19.08 4.85
C ASN A 113 11.72 -18.23 3.81
N PRO A 114 10.38 -18.35 3.69
CA PRO A 114 9.60 -17.50 2.79
C PRO A 114 9.91 -16.02 2.94
N ASP A 115 10.15 -15.54 4.17
CA ASP A 115 10.41 -14.13 4.46
C ASP A 115 11.70 -13.61 3.81
N ASP A 116 12.58 -14.49 3.32
CA ASP A 116 13.78 -14.10 2.57
C ASP A 116 13.43 -13.35 1.27
N LEU A 117 12.27 -13.65 0.68
CA LEU A 117 11.75 -12.99 -0.53
C LEU A 117 11.31 -11.54 -0.30
N ILE A 118 10.97 -11.17 0.94
CA ILE A 118 10.49 -9.84 1.30
C ILE A 118 11.54 -8.97 1.98
N ARG A 119 12.75 -9.50 2.28
CA ARG A 119 13.86 -8.76 2.91
C ARG A 119 14.28 -7.51 2.15
N GLN A 120 14.07 -7.47 0.84
CA GLN A 120 14.41 -6.33 0.00
C GLN A 120 13.43 -5.16 0.13
N ILE A 121 12.23 -5.39 0.69
CA ILE A 121 11.21 -4.35 0.85
C ILE A 121 11.60 -3.50 2.08
N PRO A 122 11.89 -2.20 1.90
CA PRO A 122 12.16 -1.31 3.02
C PRO A 122 10.91 -1.11 3.88
N GLU A 123 11.12 -0.95 5.18
CA GLU A 123 10.13 -0.39 6.10
C GLU A 123 9.66 0.98 5.61
N MET A 124 8.36 1.28 5.81
CA MET A 124 7.73 2.47 5.23
C MET A 124 8.44 3.78 5.62
N ASP A 125 8.77 3.99 6.89
CA ASP A 125 9.41 5.23 7.36
C ASP A 125 10.76 5.46 6.65
N PHE A 126 11.57 4.41 6.52
CA PHE A 126 12.84 4.48 5.80
C PHE A 126 12.62 4.74 4.31
N ALA A 127 11.66 4.03 3.72
CA ALA A 127 11.35 4.15 2.29
C ALA A 127 10.90 5.57 1.95
N VAL A 128 10.00 6.16 2.75
CA VAL A 128 9.52 7.54 2.59
C VAL A 128 10.66 8.54 2.73
N ALA A 129 11.54 8.36 3.72
CA ALA A 129 12.70 9.23 3.91
C ALA A 129 13.68 9.19 2.73
N ASP A 130 14.05 7.99 2.26
CA ASP A 130 14.92 7.82 1.08
C ASP A 130 14.25 8.38 -0.18
N PHE A 131 12.96 8.07 -0.36
CA PHE A 131 12.16 8.51 -1.49
C PHE A 131 12.08 10.04 -1.62
N ASN A 132 12.01 10.76 -0.50
CA ASN A 132 12.00 12.23 -0.44
C ASN A 132 13.39 12.87 -0.44
N SER A 133 14.44 12.14 -0.09
CA SER A 133 15.78 12.72 0.08
C SER A 133 16.40 13.23 -1.24
N VAL A 134 15.96 12.68 -2.38
CA VAL A 134 15.48 13.37 -3.60
C VAL A 134 15.83 14.84 -3.90
N THR A 135 17.07 15.32 -3.72
CA THR A 135 17.48 16.73 -3.90
C THR A 135 16.88 17.37 -5.15
N MET A 136 16.23 18.52 -4.96
CA MET A 136 15.65 19.35 -6.03
C MET A 136 16.65 19.88 -7.07
N ASN A 137 17.96 19.69 -6.87
CA ASN A 137 19.00 20.28 -7.73
C ASN A 137 19.74 19.24 -8.59
N ALA A 138 19.42 17.96 -8.45
CA ALA A 138 20.04 16.90 -9.24
C ALA A 138 18.97 15.89 -9.67
N PRO A 139 18.90 15.54 -10.98
CA PRO A 139 18.01 14.50 -11.45
C PRO A 139 18.22 13.17 -10.70
N PRO A 140 17.14 12.42 -10.40
CA PRO A 140 15.75 12.76 -10.70
C PRO A 140 15.17 13.79 -9.71
N PHE A 141 14.57 14.86 -10.23
CA PHE A 141 13.78 15.79 -9.43
C PHE A 141 12.55 15.06 -8.90
N ARG A 142 12.29 15.12 -7.59
CA ARG A 142 11.08 14.57 -7.00
C ARG A 142 10.31 15.66 -6.30
N ASP A 143 9.17 15.96 -6.88
CA ASP A 143 8.22 16.92 -6.35
C ASP A 143 6.90 16.19 -6.15
N ILE A 144 6.73 15.65 -4.95
CA ILE A 144 5.56 14.90 -4.54
C ILE A 144 4.88 15.67 -3.42
N PRO A 145 3.58 15.98 -3.55
CA PRO A 145 2.84 16.70 -2.53
C PRO A 145 3.02 16.09 -1.15
N SER A 146 3.46 16.90 -0.18
CA SER A 146 3.69 16.45 1.20
C SER A 146 2.44 15.83 1.84
N VAL A 147 1.25 16.26 1.43
CA VAL A 147 -0.03 15.68 1.85
C VAL A 147 -0.17 14.21 1.44
N LEU A 148 0.26 13.83 0.23
CA LEU A 148 0.23 12.44 -0.23
C LEU A 148 1.20 11.58 0.61
N ILE A 149 2.40 12.10 0.87
CA ILE A 149 3.37 11.42 1.71
C ILE A 149 2.87 11.27 3.15
N ALA A 150 2.24 12.31 3.70
CA ALA A 150 1.66 12.27 5.05
C ALA A 150 0.61 11.17 5.15
N HIS A 151 -0.28 11.05 4.16
CA HIS A 151 -1.25 9.96 4.12
C HIS A 151 -0.58 8.59 4.03
N LEU A 152 0.40 8.40 3.14
CA LEU A 152 1.11 7.13 2.97
C LEU A 152 1.86 6.70 4.24
N ASN A 153 2.49 7.64 4.94
CA ASN A 153 3.29 7.32 6.13
C ASN A 153 2.45 7.14 7.39
N ARG A 154 1.37 7.94 7.53
CA ARG A 154 0.52 7.96 8.73
C ARG A 154 -0.95 8.02 8.32
N PRO A 155 -1.52 6.93 7.78
CA PRO A 155 -2.90 6.92 7.37
C PRO A 155 -3.84 7.05 8.57
N ASN A 156 -4.75 8.02 8.52
CA ASN A 156 -5.85 8.16 9.46
C ASN A 156 -7.14 7.60 8.85
N VAL A 157 -7.34 6.29 8.95
CA VAL A 157 -8.54 5.62 8.39
C VAL A 157 -9.84 5.90 9.15
N ALA A 158 -9.79 6.69 10.23
CA ALA A 158 -10.98 7.23 10.86
C ALA A 158 -11.57 8.42 10.08
N ASP A 159 -10.76 9.10 9.27
CA ASP A 159 -11.21 10.16 8.38
C ASP A 159 -11.78 9.57 7.08
N ALA A 160 -12.51 10.40 6.34
CA ALA A 160 -12.98 10.05 5.01
C ALA A 160 -11.78 9.74 4.08
N GLU A 161 -11.97 8.78 3.17
CA GLU A 161 -10.97 8.46 2.15
C GLU A 161 -10.58 9.73 1.37
N PRO A 162 -9.28 10.02 1.21
CA PRO A 162 -8.83 11.14 0.41
C PRO A 162 -9.28 11.03 -1.05
N GLY A 163 -9.62 12.17 -1.66
CA GLY A 163 -9.88 12.24 -3.11
C GLY A 163 -8.60 12.04 -3.92
N TRP A 164 -8.11 10.80 -4.05
CA TRP A 164 -6.81 10.48 -4.64
C TRP A 164 -6.64 11.07 -6.04
N GLU A 165 -7.65 10.98 -6.90
CA GLU A 165 -7.61 11.56 -8.24
C GLU A 165 -7.38 13.07 -8.21
N LEU A 166 -8.05 13.78 -7.30
CA LEU A 166 -7.90 15.23 -7.15
C LEU A 166 -6.47 15.58 -6.69
N LEU A 167 -5.92 14.82 -5.74
CA LEU A 167 -4.55 15.01 -5.28
C LEU A 167 -3.53 14.70 -6.39
N LEU A 168 -3.75 13.64 -7.17
CA LEU A 168 -2.87 13.23 -8.26
C LEU A 168 -2.93 14.15 -9.49
N ARG A 169 -4.01 14.92 -9.68
CA ARG A 169 -4.10 15.95 -10.73
C ARG A 169 -2.99 17.01 -10.62
N TYR A 170 -2.38 17.16 -9.44
CA TYR A 170 -1.16 17.94 -9.25
C TYR A 170 -0.11 17.65 -10.33
N PHE A 171 0.16 16.36 -10.60
CA PHE A 171 1.18 15.91 -11.54
C PHE A 171 0.87 16.23 -13.01
N LEU A 172 -0.38 16.60 -13.32
CA LEU A 172 -0.80 17.02 -14.65
C LEU A 172 -0.78 18.55 -14.81
N GLY A 173 -0.59 19.29 -13.72
CA GLY A 173 -0.54 20.75 -13.74
C GLY A 173 0.71 21.27 -14.46
N SER A 174 0.59 22.41 -15.13
CA SER A 174 1.71 23.07 -15.80
C SER A 174 2.83 23.51 -14.84
N GLN A 175 2.53 23.60 -13.55
CA GLN A 175 3.48 23.97 -12.48
C GLN A 175 4.28 22.75 -11.98
N ALA A 176 3.87 21.52 -12.29
CA ALA A 176 4.54 20.32 -11.81
C ALA A 176 5.81 20.03 -12.62
N HIS A 177 6.96 20.38 -12.05
CA HIS A 177 8.26 20.02 -12.65
C HIS A 177 8.39 18.50 -12.70
N HIS A 178 8.54 17.95 -13.92
CA HIS A 178 8.64 16.51 -14.16
C HIS A 178 7.41 15.71 -13.68
N GLY A 179 6.22 16.33 -13.67
CA GLY A 179 5.00 15.75 -13.11
C GLY A 179 4.72 14.31 -13.56
N HIS A 180 4.84 14.01 -14.86
CA HIS A 180 4.64 12.64 -15.36
C HIS A 180 5.66 11.63 -14.80
N GLY A 181 6.95 11.97 -14.77
CA GLY A 181 7.97 11.08 -14.20
C GLY A 181 7.79 10.87 -12.69
N ASN A 182 7.38 11.93 -11.98
CA ASN A 182 7.12 11.84 -10.53
C ASN A 182 5.89 10.96 -10.25
N LEU A 183 4.88 11.02 -11.11
CA LEU A 183 3.72 10.14 -11.04
C LEU A 183 4.11 8.67 -11.29
N GLN A 184 5.04 8.40 -12.22
CA GLN A 184 5.58 7.05 -12.45
C GLN A 184 6.34 6.54 -11.21
N ASP A 185 7.21 7.37 -10.63
CA ASP A 185 7.94 7.01 -9.41
C ASP A 185 7.00 6.75 -8.24
N LEU A 186 5.96 7.58 -8.07
CA LEU A 186 4.94 7.40 -7.04
C LEU A 186 4.17 6.09 -7.24
N TYR A 187 3.76 5.77 -8.46
CA TYR A 187 3.10 4.50 -8.76
C TYR A 187 3.95 3.31 -8.34
N ILE A 188 5.22 3.28 -8.75
CA ILE A 188 6.16 2.20 -8.44
C ILE A 188 6.41 2.14 -6.94
N PHE A 189 6.54 3.28 -6.25
CA PHE A 189 6.65 3.31 -4.80
C PHE A 189 5.44 2.66 -4.12
N ILE A 190 4.23 2.97 -4.59
CA ILE A 190 3.00 2.40 -4.03
C ILE A 190 2.95 0.89 -4.25
N THR A 191 3.18 0.41 -5.47
CA THR A 191 3.03 -1.01 -5.82
C THR A 191 4.18 -1.90 -5.37
N ARG A 192 5.39 -1.36 -5.22
CA ARG A 192 6.58 -2.13 -4.81
C ARG A 192 6.94 -1.98 -3.34
N VAL A 193 6.38 -0.98 -2.64
CA VAL A 193 6.68 -0.75 -1.22
C VAL A 193 5.43 -0.54 -0.38
N ALA A 194 4.57 0.42 -0.70
CA ALA A 194 3.48 0.78 0.20
C ALA A 194 2.44 -0.34 0.37
N LEU A 195 1.97 -0.89 -0.76
CA LEU A 195 1.06 -2.03 -0.81
C LEU A 195 1.70 -3.28 -0.18
N PRO A 196 2.93 -3.69 -0.58
CA PRO A 196 3.58 -4.83 0.05
C PRO A 196 3.73 -4.74 1.57
N ASN A 197 4.16 -3.59 2.11
CA ASN A 197 4.29 -3.40 3.55
C ASN A 197 2.95 -3.61 4.29
N ILE A 198 1.87 -3.00 3.81
CA ILE A 198 0.57 -3.16 4.49
C ILE A 198 0.00 -4.58 4.33
N ILE A 199 0.24 -5.23 3.19
CA ILE A 199 -0.15 -6.65 2.98
C ILE A 199 0.63 -7.56 3.93
N ILE A 200 1.92 -7.32 4.15
CA ILE A 200 2.73 -8.09 5.11
C ILE A 200 2.12 -8.00 6.51
N THR A 201 1.79 -6.79 6.97
CA THR A 201 1.15 -6.58 8.27
C THR A 201 -0.22 -7.27 8.35
N ASN A 202 -1.06 -7.06 7.33
CA ASN A 202 -2.38 -7.70 7.25
C ASN A 202 -2.27 -9.23 7.34
N ARG A 203 -1.38 -9.84 6.55
CA ARG A 203 -1.18 -11.28 6.50
C ARG A 203 -0.67 -11.85 7.83
N ARG A 204 0.21 -11.14 8.53
CA ARG A 204 0.70 -11.54 9.87
C ARG A 204 -0.43 -11.52 10.90
N LEU A 205 -1.29 -10.49 10.88
CA LEU A 205 -2.45 -10.42 11.76
C LEU A 205 -3.50 -11.49 11.45
N LEU A 206 -3.76 -11.78 10.16
CA LEU A 206 -4.63 -12.89 9.76
C LEU A 206 -4.11 -14.23 10.27
N LEU A 207 -2.79 -14.46 10.20
CA LEU A 207 -2.20 -15.68 10.74
C LEU A 207 -2.45 -15.79 12.25
N ALA A 208 -2.20 -14.72 13.00
CA ALA A 208 -2.46 -14.68 14.44
C ALA A 208 -3.94 -14.94 14.76
N MET A 209 -4.85 -14.35 13.98
CA MET A 209 -6.29 -14.56 14.07
C MET A 209 -6.67 -16.03 13.84
N TYR A 210 -6.26 -16.64 12.72
CA TYR A 210 -6.62 -18.03 12.39
C TYR A 210 -5.96 -19.06 13.32
N LEU A 211 -4.81 -18.74 13.90
CA LEU A 211 -4.21 -19.56 14.96
C LEU A 211 -5.04 -19.51 16.26
N ALA A 212 -5.61 -18.36 16.60
CA ALA A 212 -6.48 -18.20 17.77
C ALA A 212 -7.91 -18.69 17.53
N ARG A 213 -8.39 -18.61 16.28
CA ARG A 213 -9.77 -18.84 15.85
C ARG A 213 -9.79 -19.71 14.58
N GLY A 214 -9.38 -20.97 14.75
CA GLY A 214 -9.31 -21.94 13.66
C GLY A 214 -10.67 -22.37 13.10
N ASP A 215 -11.75 -22.03 13.80
CA ASP A 215 -13.14 -22.24 13.41
C ASP A 215 -13.64 -21.28 12.32
N LEU A 216 -12.94 -20.17 12.09
CA LEU A 216 -13.36 -19.17 11.12
C LEU A 216 -13.26 -19.66 9.67
N PRO A 217 -14.21 -19.25 8.81
CA PRO A 217 -14.15 -19.56 7.39
C PRO A 217 -12.99 -18.84 6.68
N PRO A 218 -12.54 -19.37 5.54
CA PRO A 218 -11.49 -18.73 4.75
C PRO A 218 -11.96 -17.43 4.07
N GLU A 219 -13.27 -17.24 3.86
CA GLU A 219 -13.90 -16.04 3.30
C GLU A 219 -13.98 -14.87 4.30
N CYS A 220 -12.84 -14.29 4.69
CA CYS A 220 -12.86 -13.12 5.56
C CYS A 220 -12.69 -11.79 4.80
N ARG A 221 -13.59 -10.81 5.05
CA ARG A 221 -13.56 -9.48 4.41
C ARG A 221 -12.34 -8.65 4.82
N LEU A 222 -11.65 -9.02 5.90
CA LEU A 222 -10.45 -8.33 6.36
C LEU A 222 -9.19 -8.75 5.61
N ARG A 223 -9.28 -9.73 4.71
CA ARG A 223 -8.13 -10.22 3.94
C ARG A 223 -7.74 -9.26 2.84
N TYR A 224 -6.45 -8.98 2.72
CA TYR A 224 -5.90 -8.16 1.64
C TYR A 224 -6.34 -8.60 0.22
N ASP A 225 -6.56 -9.90 -0.01
CA ASP A 225 -6.96 -10.48 -1.30
C ASP A 225 -8.49 -10.59 -1.50
N SER A 226 -9.30 -10.05 -0.58
CA SER A 226 -10.77 -10.07 -0.70
C SER A 226 -11.35 -8.90 -1.49
N ILE A 227 -10.52 -7.94 -1.91
CA ILE A 227 -10.99 -6.68 -2.51
C ILE A 227 -11.79 -6.87 -3.80
N CYS A 228 -11.44 -7.88 -4.61
CA CYS A 228 -12.16 -8.18 -5.85
C CYS A 228 -13.60 -8.66 -5.61
N ALA A 229 -13.90 -9.24 -4.45
CA ALA A 229 -15.26 -9.66 -4.11
C ALA A 229 -16.19 -8.45 -3.86
N MET A 230 -15.65 -7.27 -3.57
CA MET A 230 -16.46 -6.06 -3.28
C MET A 230 -16.76 -5.21 -4.53
N GLY A 231 -16.54 -5.75 -5.74
CA GLY A 231 -16.82 -5.02 -6.98
C GLY A 231 -15.80 -3.92 -7.28
N ALA A 232 -14.54 -4.09 -6.82
CA ALA A 232 -13.45 -3.20 -7.21
C ALA A 232 -13.39 -3.11 -8.75
N PRO A 233 -13.20 -1.91 -9.32
CA PRO A 233 -13.19 -1.74 -10.76
C PRO A 233 -12.17 -2.69 -11.38
N THR A 234 -12.62 -3.51 -12.33
CA THR A 234 -11.71 -4.31 -13.15
C THR A 234 -10.66 -3.38 -13.73
N LEU A 235 -9.41 -3.63 -13.36
CA LEU A 235 -8.24 -3.01 -13.96
C LEU A 235 -8.47 -2.89 -15.47
N PRO A 236 -8.35 -1.70 -16.08
CA PRO A 236 -8.36 -1.61 -17.53
C PRO A 236 -7.24 -2.51 -18.03
N THR A 237 -7.63 -3.63 -18.64
CA THR A 237 -6.71 -4.64 -19.14
C THR A 237 -5.80 -3.93 -20.12
N THR A 238 -4.50 -4.15 -19.98
CA THR A 238 -3.37 -3.41 -20.53
C THR A 238 -3.24 -3.48 -22.05
N THR A 239 -4.34 -3.44 -22.80
CA THR A 239 -4.37 -3.39 -24.26
C THR A 239 -4.26 -1.94 -24.75
N THR A 240 -3.56 -1.07 -24.02
CA THR A 240 -3.16 0.22 -24.57
C THR A 240 -2.03 -0.03 -25.56
N ALA A 241 -2.28 0.32 -26.82
CA ALA A 241 -1.28 0.30 -27.89
C ALA A 241 0.04 0.96 -27.41
N PRO A 242 1.20 0.43 -27.82
CA PRO A 242 2.49 0.98 -27.42
C PRO A 242 2.51 2.48 -27.70
N SER A 243 2.77 3.26 -26.65
CA SER A 243 2.91 4.69 -26.78
C SER A 243 4.16 4.99 -27.60
N ASN A 244 4.04 5.77 -28.67
CA ASN A 244 5.19 6.27 -29.43
C ASN A 244 5.97 7.37 -28.66
N LEU A 245 5.65 7.58 -27.37
CA LEU A 245 6.39 8.52 -26.53
C LEU A 245 7.83 8.01 -26.33
N PRO A 246 8.82 8.91 -26.28
CA PRO A 246 10.18 8.54 -25.95
C PRO A 246 10.19 7.77 -24.62
N THR A 247 10.68 6.53 -24.63
CA THR A 247 10.81 5.73 -23.41
C THR A 247 11.67 6.51 -22.42
N THR A 248 11.08 6.90 -21.30
CA THR A 248 11.86 7.53 -20.23
C THR A 248 12.80 6.46 -19.68
N PRO A 249 14.12 6.69 -19.61
CA PRO A 249 15.04 5.70 -19.09
C PRO A 249 14.64 5.30 -17.67
N THR A 250 14.70 4.00 -17.38
CA THR A 250 14.45 3.46 -16.05
C THR A 250 15.35 4.16 -15.04
N ARG A 251 14.74 4.71 -13.98
CA ARG A 251 15.44 5.44 -12.93
C ARG A 251 15.10 4.82 -11.59
N PRO A 252 16.08 4.69 -10.68
CA PRO A 252 15.82 4.07 -9.39
C PRO A 252 14.85 4.93 -8.56
N ILE A 253 13.86 4.30 -7.91
CA ILE A 253 12.96 4.99 -6.98
C ILE A 253 13.59 5.20 -5.59
N PHE A 254 14.75 4.62 -5.32
CA PHE A 254 15.51 4.83 -4.08
C PHE A 254 16.94 5.24 -4.39
N ARG A 255 17.60 5.95 -3.47
CA ARG A 255 19.04 6.25 -3.60
C ARG A 255 19.89 5.15 -3.00
N SER A 256 19.44 4.61 -1.88
CA SER A 256 20.24 3.68 -1.07
C SER A 256 20.18 2.24 -1.56
N ARG A 257 19.19 1.88 -2.38
CA ARG A 257 18.87 0.47 -2.71
C ARG A 257 18.16 0.33 -4.06
N PRO A 258 18.17 -0.88 -4.66
CA PRO A 258 17.34 -1.16 -5.82
C PRO A 258 15.84 -1.13 -5.48
N THR A 259 15.01 -0.91 -6.51
CA THR A 259 13.56 -1.09 -6.42
C THR A 259 13.24 -2.56 -6.10
N PRO A 260 12.39 -2.85 -5.09
CA PRO A 260 11.98 -4.23 -4.82
C PRO A 260 11.32 -4.89 -6.03
N ASN A 261 11.67 -6.15 -6.27
CA ASN A 261 11.07 -6.96 -7.33
C ASN A 261 9.76 -7.57 -6.83
N GLY A 262 8.62 -7.12 -7.34
CA GLY A 262 7.33 -7.64 -6.90
C GLY A 262 6.99 -9.03 -7.44
N ALA A 263 7.76 -9.61 -8.37
CA ALA A 263 7.64 -11.04 -8.65
C ALA A 263 8.06 -11.88 -7.44
N ASP A 264 9.09 -11.45 -6.70
CA ASP A 264 9.49 -12.10 -5.45
C ASP A 264 8.42 -11.92 -4.37
N PHE A 265 7.78 -10.74 -4.33
CA PHE A 265 6.67 -10.48 -3.42
C PHE A 265 5.44 -11.35 -3.74
N LEU A 266 5.06 -11.50 -5.00
CA LEU A 266 3.97 -12.40 -5.40
C LEU A 266 4.31 -13.86 -5.06
N ALA A 267 5.55 -14.29 -5.28
CA ALA A 267 6.00 -15.62 -4.87
C ALA A 267 5.87 -15.82 -3.35
N TRP A 268 6.21 -14.81 -2.54
CA TRP A 268 5.99 -14.84 -1.10
C TRP A 268 4.51 -14.97 -0.73
N LEU A 269 3.60 -14.26 -1.41
CA LEU A 269 2.15 -14.39 -1.18
C LEU A 269 1.67 -15.83 -1.45
N GLN A 270 2.17 -16.46 -2.51
CA GLN A 270 1.79 -17.81 -2.91
C GLN A 270 2.37 -18.91 -2.00
N MET A 271 3.44 -18.63 -1.25
CA MET A 271 4.00 -19.58 -0.28
C MET A 271 3.20 -19.57 1.02
N PRO A 272 3.00 -20.72 1.71
CA PRO A 272 2.44 -20.73 3.06
C PRO A 272 3.27 -19.83 4.01
N PRO A 273 2.64 -19.15 4.99
CA PRO A 273 3.39 -18.38 5.97
C PRO A 273 4.34 -19.25 6.79
N SER A 274 5.46 -18.68 7.22
CA SER A 274 6.42 -19.37 8.09
C SER A 274 5.79 -19.64 9.47
N MET A 275 5.91 -20.89 9.94
CA MET A 275 5.31 -21.37 11.18
C MET A 275 6.42 -21.79 12.16
N GLN A 276 6.18 -21.63 13.45
CA GLN A 276 7.08 -22.17 14.46
C GLN A 276 6.95 -23.70 14.52
N ASN A 277 8.08 -24.40 14.69
CA ASN A 277 8.14 -25.86 14.88
C ASN A 277 7.54 -26.68 13.73
N ASP A 278 7.66 -26.20 12.49
CA ASP A 278 7.17 -26.89 11.29
C ASP A 278 5.66 -27.22 11.30
N ALA A 279 4.87 -26.52 12.13
CA ALA A 279 3.43 -26.68 12.14
C ALA A 279 2.83 -26.32 10.77
N PRO A 280 1.81 -27.05 10.28
CA PRO A 280 1.16 -26.68 9.03
C PRO A 280 0.46 -25.32 9.19
N ALA A 281 0.60 -24.45 8.18
CA ALA A 281 -0.15 -23.21 8.14
C ALA A 281 -1.66 -23.50 8.04
N PRO A 282 -2.52 -22.68 8.67
CA PRO A 282 -3.96 -22.83 8.51
C PRO A 282 -4.36 -22.77 7.02
N PRO A 283 -5.22 -23.66 6.51
CA PRO A 283 -5.61 -23.67 5.10
C PRO A 283 -6.28 -22.35 4.69
N GLN A 284 -6.89 -21.63 5.63
CA GLN A 284 -7.44 -20.31 5.41
C GLN A 284 -6.37 -19.32 4.93
N MET A 285 -5.09 -19.51 5.26
CA MET A 285 -3.99 -18.62 4.84
C MET A 285 -3.55 -18.79 3.39
N ALA A 286 -4.13 -19.72 2.63
CA ALA A 286 -3.86 -19.83 1.20
C ALA A 286 -4.20 -18.51 0.49
N HIS A 287 -3.26 -18.02 -0.31
CA HIS A 287 -3.46 -16.81 -1.11
C HIS A 287 -4.43 -17.07 -2.26
N ARG A 288 -5.31 -16.11 -2.49
CA ARG A 288 -6.30 -16.11 -3.57
C ARG A 288 -5.84 -15.17 -4.66
N GLU A 289 -5.72 -15.69 -5.88
CA GLU A 289 -5.40 -14.85 -7.04
C GLU A 289 -6.45 -13.76 -7.20
N SER A 290 -6.01 -12.52 -7.40
CA SER A 290 -6.89 -11.36 -7.46
C SER A 290 -6.34 -10.28 -8.39
N GLY A 291 -7.16 -9.28 -8.71
CA GLY A 291 -6.72 -8.11 -9.49
C GLY A 291 -5.60 -7.31 -8.81
N LEU A 292 -5.42 -7.46 -7.49
CA LEU A 292 -4.28 -6.89 -6.76
C LEU A 292 -2.95 -7.39 -7.32
N ASP A 293 -2.86 -8.67 -7.70
CA ASP A 293 -1.61 -9.31 -8.09
C ASP A 293 -1.00 -8.64 -9.32
N ALA A 294 -1.86 -8.19 -10.24
CA ALA A 294 -1.44 -7.45 -11.43
C ALA A 294 -0.70 -6.14 -11.08
N TYR A 295 -1.18 -5.39 -10.08
CA TYR A 295 -0.47 -4.20 -9.59
C TYR A 295 0.89 -4.56 -8.99
N LEU A 296 0.94 -5.65 -8.23
CA LEU A 296 2.14 -6.07 -7.51
C LEU A 296 3.25 -6.52 -8.44
N ILE A 297 2.94 -7.05 -9.64
CA ILE A 297 3.93 -7.56 -10.60
C ILE A 297 4.17 -6.67 -11.82
N ASP A 298 3.44 -5.56 -11.97
CA ASP A 298 3.52 -4.65 -13.12
C ASP A 298 4.96 -4.36 -13.56
N ASP A 299 5.32 -4.73 -14.78
CA ASP A 299 6.66 -4.50 -15.31
C ASP A 299 7.02 -3.00 -15.26
N GLU A 300 8.17 -2.68 -14.66
CA GLU A 300 8.57 -1.28 -14.49
C GLU A 300 8.71 -0.59 -15.85
N THR A 301 9.28 -1.28 -16.86
CA THR A 301 9.44 -0.70 -18.21
C THR A 301 8.10 -0.36 -18.84
N ALA A 302 7.10 -1.24 -18.68
CA ALA A 302 5.73 -0.99 -19.13
C ALA A 302 5.12 0.22 -18.42
N VAL A 303 5.27 0.34 -17.10
CA VAL A 303 4.80 1.50 -16.31
C VAL A 303 5.42 2.80 -16.82
N ARG A 304 6.73 2.79 -17.12
CA ARG A 304 7.45 3.96 -17.66
C ARG A 304 6.98 4.39 -19.05
N GLY A 305 6.29 3.50 -19.79
CA GLY A 305 5.70 3.78 -21.10
C GLY A 305 4.22 4.21 -21.06
N LEU A 306 3.57 4.20 -19.89
CA LEU A 306 2.16 4.54 -19.78
C LEU A 306 1.90 6.03 -20.02
N GLN A 307 0.79 6.34 -20.69
CA GLN A 307 0.34 7.72 -20.84
C GLN A 307 -0.11 8.30 -19.49
N ALA A 308 0.10 9.61 -19.28
CA ALA A 308 -0.18 10.27 -18.02
C ALA A 308 -1.62 10.08 -17.49
N PRO A 309 -2.69 10.15 -18.31
CA PRO A 309 -4.06 9.92 -17.81
C PRO A 309 -4.29 8.48 -17.34
N VAL A 310 -3.75 7.49 -18.07
CA VAL A 310 -3.85 6.07 -17.73
C VAL A 310 -3.09 5.79 -16.44
N LEU A 311 -1.88 6.31 -16.34
CA LEU A 311 -1.06 6.20 -15.14
C LEU A 311 -1.73 6.84 -13.94
N LEU A 312 -2.32 8.04 -14.08
CA LEU A 312 -3.06 8.70 -13.00
C LEU A 312 -4.21 7.83 -12.48
N ALA A 313 -5.02 7.28 -13.39
CA ALA A 313 -6.13 6.41 -13.01
C ALA A 313 -5.65 5.14 -12.28
N ARG A 314 -4.58 4.51 -12.78
CA ARG A 314 -3.97 3.33 -12.12
C ARG A 314 -3.39 3.67 -10.75
N THR A 315 -2.70 4.81 -10.61
CA THR A 315 -2.15 5.26 -9.34
C THR A 315 -3.25 5.57 -8.33
N ALA A 316 -4.33 6.22 -8.76
CA ALA A 316 -5.48 6.47 -7.91
C ALA A 316 -6.08 5.16 -7.40
N GLU A 317 -6.26 4.18 -8.29
CA GLU A 317 -6.80 2.89 -7.91
C GLU A 317 -5.87 2.14 -6.95
N ALA A 318 -4.56 2.10 -7.21
CA ALA A 318 -3.59 1.50 -6.29
C ALA A 318 -3.64 2.14 -4.89
N LEU A 319 -3.87 3.45 -4.80
CA LEU A 319 -4.07 4.15 -3.53
C LEU A 319 -5.38 3.79 -2.84
N ARG A 320 -6.48 3.61 -3.58
CA ARG A 320 -7.76 3.13 -3.02
C ARG A 320 -7.61 1.74 -2.42
N VAL A 321 -7.00 0.82 -3.18
CA VAL A 321 -6.69 -0.53 -2.70
C VAL A 321 -5.83 -0.44 -1.43
N TRP A 322 -4.76 0.34 -1.46
CA TRP A 322 -3.89 0.53 -0.31
C TRP A 322 -4.66 1.03 0.92
N TRP A 323 -5.47 2.09 0.76
CA TRP A 323 -6.28 2.67 1.83
C TRP A 323 -7.24 1.65 2.44
N TRP A 324 -7.89 0.86 1.59
CA TRP A 324 -8.78 -0.21 2.02
C TRP A 324 -8.05 -1.27 2.86
N ILE A 325 -6.87 -1.73 2.42
CA ILE A 325 -6.08 -2.73 3.17
C ILE A 325 -5.59 -2.13 4.50
N VAL A 326 -5.24 -0.84 4.55
CA VAL A 326 -4.93 -0.17 5.82
C VAL A 326 -6.14 -0.23 6.75
N GLY A 327 -7.34 0.11 6.27
CA GLY A 327 -8.57 0.04 7.06
C GLY A 327 -8.86 -1.35 7.61
N ALA A 328 -8.74 -2.38 6.75
CA ALA A 328 -8.88 -3.78 7.16
C ALA A 328 -7.85 -4.19 8.22
N THR A 329 -6.59 -3.78 8.03
CA THR A 329 -5.49 -4.01 8.98
C THR A 329 -5.76 -3.35 10.34
N ARG A 330 -6.24 -2.11 10.36
CA ARG A 330 -6.61 -1.41 11.61
C ARG A 330 -7.75 -2.10 12.36
N ARG A 331 -8.74 -2.67 11.63
CA ARG A 331 -9.79 -3.48 12.25
C ARG A 331 -9.21 -4.76 12.87
N LEU A 332 -8.31 -5.46 12.17
CA LEU A 332 -7.60 -6.63 12.72
C LEU A 332 -6.83 -6.30 14.00
N GLU A 333 -6.07 -5.19 14.03
CA GLU A 333 -5.39 -4.69 15.25
C GLU A 333 -6.39 -4.37 16.38
N GLY A 334 -7.59 -3.90 16.04
CA GLY A 334 -8.70 -3.71 16.98
C GLY A 334 -9.18 -5.01 17.60
N PHE A 335 -9.43 -6.03 16.76
CA PHE A 335 -9.83 -7.36 17.21
C PHE A 335 -8.74 -8.04 18.04
N GLU A 336 -7.47 -7.96 17.63
CA GLU A 336 -6.33 -8.52 18.38
C GLU A 336 -6.31 -8.02 19.83
N ARG A 337 -6.49 -6.70 20.03
CA ARG A 337 -6.49 -6.07 21.36
C ARG A 337 -7.62 -6.54 22.27
N VAL A 338 -8.73 -7.03 21.71
CA VAL A 338 -9.86 -7.58 22.48
C VAL A 338 -9.90 -9.12 22.46
N GLY A 339 -8.82 -9.76 22.00
CA GLY A 339 -8.69 -11.22 21.95
C GLY A 339 -9.53 -11.87 20.86
N TRP A 340 -9.61 -11.24 19.69
CA TRP A 340 -10.32 -11.71 18.49
C TRP A 340 -11.83 -11.92 18.69
N ARG A 341 -12.43 -11.28 19.69
CA ARG A 341 -13.88 -11.29 19.90
C ARG A 341 -14.57 -10.51 18.79
N TRP A 342 -15.70 -11.02 18.29
CA TRP A 342 -16.57 -10.39 17.28
C TRP A 342 -16.01 -10.37 15.85
N VAL A 343 -14.85 -11.00 15.61
CA VAL A 343 -14.26 -11.11 14.27
C VAL A 343 -15.09 -11.99 13.32
N GLU A 344 -15.93 -12.85 13.88
CA GLU A 344 -16.90 -13.69 13.17
C GLU A 344 -17.82 -12.85 12.30
N GLY A 345 -18.23 -11.65 12.76
CA GLY A 345 -19.07 -10.76 11.95
C GLY A 345 -18.43 -10.32 10.63
N GLU A 346 -17.10 -10.32 10.56
CA GLU A 346 -16.33 -9.93 9.37
C GLU A 346 -15.98 -11.12 8.46
N CYS A 347 -16.01 -12.35 9.00
CA CYS A 347 -15.66 -13.56 8.25
C CYS A 347 -16.87 -14.46 7.92
N GLU A 348 -17.90 -14.48 8.75
CA GLU A 348 -19.16 -15.20 8.51
C GLU A 348 -20.20 -14.34 7.80
N GLY A 349 -19.92 -13.03 7.71
CA GLY A 349 -20.70 -12.04 6.97
C GLY A 349 -20.66 -12.25 5.45
N GLY A 350 -21.03 -13.45 4.99
CA GLY A 350 -21.65 -13.59 3.68
C GLY A 350 -22.88 -12.67 3.62
N MET A 351 -23.22 -12.20 2.42
CA MET A 351 -24.40 -11.38 2.14
C MET A 351 -25.57 -11.79 3.04
N ARG A 352 -25.90 -11.00 4.06
CA ARG A 352 -27.20 -11.12 4.69
C ARG A 352 -28.19 -10.49 3.72
N GLU A 353 -28.80 -11.34 2.89
CA GLU A 353 -30.05 -11.00 2.21
C GLU A 353 -31.15 -10.86 3.27
N GLU A 354 -31.22 -9.71 3.93
CA GLU A 354 -32.42 -9.32 4.68
C GLU A 354 -33.31 -8.49 3.75
N GLY A 355 -34.38 -9.12 3.23
CA GLY A 355 -35.45 -8.43 2.50
C GLY A 355 -35.24 -8.24 0.99
N GLY A 356 -34.44 -9.08 0.32
CA GLY A 356 -34.27 -9.02 -1.14
C GLY A 356 -33.39 -7.88 -1.64
N TYR A 357 -32.67 -7.23 -0.73
CA TYR A 357 -31.65 -6.24 -1.03
C TYR A 357 -30.33 -6.71 -0.42
N THR A 358 -29.32 -6.87 -1.27
CA THR A 358 -27.95 -7.13 -0.87
C THR A 358 -27.33 -5.81 -0.43
N TRP A 359 -27.30 -5.58 0.88
CA TRP A 359 -26.57 -4.45 1.46
C TRP A 359 -25.18 -4.91 1.90
N TRP A 360 -24.17 -4.16 1.49
CA TRP A 360 -22.85 -4.25 2.08
C TRP A 360 -22.90 -3.47 3.40
N LEU A 361 -22.86 -4.18 4.54
CA LEU A 361 -22.59 -3.54 5.84
C LEU A 361 -21.17 -2.97 5.87
#